data_AF-A0A2V2VUN0-F1
#
_entry.id   AF-A0A2V2VUN0-F1
#
_cell.length_a   1.000
_cell.length_b   1.000
_cell.length_c   1.000
_cell.angle_alpha   90.00
_cell.angle_beta   90.00
_cell.angle_gamma   90.00
#
_symmetry.space_group_name_H-M   'P 1'
#
loop_
_entity.id
_entity.type
_entity.pdbx_description
1 polymer ?
#
loop_
_entity_poly.entity_id
_entity_poly.type
_entity_poly.pdbx_seq_one_letter_code
_entity_poly.pdbx_strand_id
1 'polypeptide(L)'
;MPTVNEIQPRSSGSTLYIVRNVQGRQCLAPQSQPDNLSFTFLVKLDPKSGQEFYVNVTTKAKSWDLPDIDAERTADPSQKDGSELSPPLQTVEAFGTTYELTQCDGDERYVPKRLPFEPLPIHCWRPVREASAGRFLYENCETAEKVTKLPPIEYYCDAVRQIYEFYGIEGSYVDAIRRCFGNENRLVESLSIQYGPRPLRGDEVMELAECYFQRHDKTMLDEMDSLLRQWSGNEIGFADALYKEYGERPRTTRERVRAVYAQYCPSMIFLL
;
A
#
# COMPACT_ATOMS: atom_id res chain seq x y z
N MET A 1 -14.52 7.57 -33.06
CA MET A 1 -14.25 8.77 -32.24
C MET A 1 -13.53 9.76 -33.14
N PRO A 2 -13.94 11.03 -33.22
CA PRO A 2 -13.20 12.02 -33.99
C PRO A 2 -11.82 12.19 -33.34
N THR A 3 -10.79 11.73 -34.02
CA THR A 3 -9.39 11.89 -33.61
C THR A 3 -8.93 13.21 -34.19
N VAL A 4 -8.25 14.04 -33.39
CA VAL A 4 -7.60 15.24 -33.91
C VAL A 4 -6.58 14.78 -34.97
N ASN A 5 -6.77 15.22 -36.22
CA ASN A 5 -6.00 14.70 -37.36
C ASN A 5 -4.54 15.16 -37.35
N GLU A 6 -4.24 16.27 -36.66
CA GLU A 6 -2.89 16.79 -36.54
C GLU A 6 -2.74 17.60 -35.25
N ILE A 7 -1.96 17.08 -34.31
CA ILE A 7 -1.68 17.78 -33.04
C ILE A 7 -0.49 18.71 -33.27
N GLN A 8 -0.59 19.95 -32.81
CA GLN A 8 0.51 20.94 -32.87
C GLN A 8 1.14 21.15 -31.49
N PRO A 9 2.44 21.51 -31.42
CA PRO A 9 3.07 21.95 -30.19
C PRO A 9 2.32 23.13 -29.58
N ARG A 10 2.25 23.19 -28.25
CA ARG A 10 1.54 24.27 -27.53
C ARG A 10 2.16 24.52 -26.17
N SER A 11 1.96 25.71 -25.61
CA SER A 11 2.40 26.03 -24.26
C SER A 11 1.23 25.94 -23.27
N SER A 12 1.53 25.52 -22.05
CA SER A 12 0.67 25.71 -20.89
C SER A 12 1.50 26.39 -19.80
N GLY A 13 1.19 27.65 -19.53
CA GLY A 13 2.02 28.52 -18.68
C GLY A 13 3.48 28.56 -19.15
N SER A 14 4.41 28.10 -18.30
CA SER A 14 5.85 28.03 -18.56
C SER A 14 6.28 26.76 -19.31
N THR A 15 5.39 25.79 -19.45
CA THR A 15 5.69 24.49 -20.05
C THR A 15 5.42 24.48 -21.55
N LEU A 16 6.44 24.18 -22.35
CA LEU A 16 6.27 23.95 -23.79
C LEU A 16 6.04 22.46 -24.07
N TYR A 17 4.88 22.11 -24.62
CA TYR A 17 4.56 20.76 -25.07
C TYR A 17 4.90 20.57 -26.54
N ILE A 18 5.69 19.54 -26.83
CA ILE A 18 6.04 19.09 -28.18
C ILE A 18 5.23 17.86 -28.57
N VAL A 19 5.04 17.69 -29.88
CA VAL A 19 4.32 16.54 -30.43
C VAL A 19 5.25 15.33 -30.46
N ARG A 20 4.77 14.21 -29.92
CA ARG A 20 5.48 12.95 -29.91
C ARG A 20 4.58 11.81 -30.33
N ASN A 21 5.12 10.86 -31.10
CA ASN A 21 4.46 9.59 -31.35
C ASN A 21 4.73 8.61 -30.21
N VAL A 22 3.67 8.20 -29.51
CA VAL A 22 3.71 7.15 -28.49
C VAL A 22 2.75 6.04 -28.92
N GLN A 23 3.28 4.83 -29.12
CA GLN A 23 2.49 3.64 -29.53
C GLN A 23 1.60 3.88 -30.76
N GLY A 24 2.13 4.59 -31.77
CA GLY A 24 1.43 4.89 -33.02
C GLY A 24 0.38 6.00 -32.92
N ARG A 25 0.34 6.76 -31.81
CA ARG A 25 -0.56 7.91 -31.62
C ARG A 25 0.24 9.18 -31.35
N GLN A 26 -0.21 10.30 -31.93
CA GLN A 26 0.33 11.61 -31.60
C GLN A 26 -0.13 12.03 -30.19
N CYS A 27 0.82 12.46 -29.38
CA CYS A 27 0.65 12.90 -28.00
C CYS A 27 1.43 14.21 -27.79
N LEU A 28 1.07 14.95 -26.74
CA LEU A 28 1.80 16.11 -26.25
C LEU A 28 2.65 15.71 -25.06
N ALA A 29 3.96 15.94 -25.12
CA ALA A 29 4.90 15.73 -24.02
C ALA A 29 5.67 17.03 -23.74
N PRO A 30 6.00 17.36 -22.48
CA PRO A 30 6.78 18.55 -22.16
C PRO A 30 8.17 18.45 -22.79
N GLN A 31 8.63 19.52 -23.41
CA GLN A 31 9.95 19.60 -24.06
C GLN A 31 11.08 19.34 -23.05
N SER A 32 10.89 19.74 -21.79
CA SER A 32 11.85 19.52 -20.70
C SER A 32 11.96 18.04 -20.29
N GLN A 33 10.92 17.22 -20.55
CA GLN A 33 10.88 15.80 -20.20
C GLN A 33 10.13 14.97 -21.28
N PRO A 34 10.69 14.86 -22.50
CA PRO A 34 9.97 14.27 -23.64
C PRO A 34 9.69 12.78 -23.46
N ASP A 35 10.48 12.09 -22.63
CA ASP A 35 10.39 10.65 -22.34
C ASP A 35 9.54 10.27 -21.14
N ASN A 36 9.03 11.26 -20.40
CA ASN A 36 8.23 11.00 -19.23
C ASN A 36 6.75 10.76 -19.60
N LEU A 37 6.35 9.49 -19.66
CA LEU A 37 4.97 9.10 -19.98
C LEU A 37 3.95 9.63 -18.94
N SER A 38 4.35 9.86 -17.70
CA SER A 38 3.49 10.44 -16.66
C SER A 38 3.09 11.89 -16.95
N PHE A 39 3.82 12.58 -17.84
CA PHE A 39 3.48 13.93 -18.31
C PHE A 39 3.16 13.96 -19.81
N THR A 40 2.86 12.80 -20.42
CA THR A 40 2.49 12.71 -21.82
C THR A 40 0.97 12.55 -21.96
N PHE A 41 0.36 13.36 -22.83
CA PHE A 41 -1.08 13.46 -22.97
C PHE A 41 -1.56 13.21 -24.40
N LEU A 42 -2.59 12.39 -24.55
CA LEU A 42 -3.30 12.20 -25.80
C LEU A 42 -4.40 13.27 -25.91
N VAL A 43 -4.45 13.98 -27.04
CA VAL A 43 -5.51 14.95 -27.32
C VAL A 43 -6.73 14.23 -27.92
N LYS A 44 -7.92 14.49 -27.39
CA LYS A 44 -9.19 13.96 -27.88
C LYS A 44 -10.24 15.06 -27.95
N LEU A 45 -11.27 14.84 -28.76
CA LEU A 45 -12.44 15.71 -28.84
C LEU A 45 -13.61 15.10 -28.06
N ASP A 46 -14.26 15.90 -27.23
CA ASP A 46 -15.50 15.53 -26.57
C ASP A 46 -16.65 15.46 -27.61
N PRO A 47 -17.34 14.32 -27.79
CA PRO A 47 -18.41 14.19 -28.78
C PRO A 47 -19.59 15.15 -28.58
N LYS A 48 -19.80 15.67 -27.37
CA LYS A 48 -20.94 16.55 -27.06
C LYS A 48 -20.66 18.02 -27.35
N SER A 49 -19.48 18.49 -26.96
CA SER A 49 -19.09 19.90 -27.08
C SER A 49 -18.16 20.19 -28.26
N GLY A 50 -17.51 19.17 -28.83
CA GLY A 50 -16.44 19.34 -29.81
C GLY A 50 -15.17 19.93 -29.23
N GLN A 51 -15.06 20.09 -27.91
CA GLN A 51 -13.88 20.66 -27.26
C GLN A 51 -12.76 19.64 -27.09
N GLU A 52 -11.52 20.11 -27.21
CA GLU A 52 -10.34 19.29 -26.92
C GLU A 52 -10.22 19.03 -25.43
N PHE A 53 -9.92 17.78 -25.07
CA PHE A 53 -9.52 17.37 -23.74
C PHE A 53 -8.31 16.45 -23.82
N TYR A 54 -7.56 16.40 -22.73
CA TYR A 54 -6.29 15.69 -22.64
C TYR A 54 -6.45 14.45 -21.79
N VAL A 55 -5.86 13.34 -22.25
CA VAL A 55 -5.86 12.07 -21.52
C VAL A 55 -4.44 11.64 -21.25
N ASN A 56 -4.07 11.52 -19.98
CA ASN A 56 -2.74 11.05 -19.60
C ASN A 56 -2.52 9.61 -20.11
N VAL A 57 -1.38 9.35 -20.76
CA VAL A 57 -1.12 8.03 -21.38
C VAL A 57 -0.91 6.93 -20.34
N THR A 58 -0.41 7.27 -19.14
CA THR A 58 -0.13 6.34 -18.05
C THR A 58 -1.36 6.15 -17.16
N THR A 59 -1.87 7.23 -16.57
CA THR A 59 -2.94 7.16 -15.55
C THR A 59 -4.34 7.08 -16.14
N LYS A 60 -4.49 7.34 -17.45
CA LYS A 60 -5.77 7.46 -18.15
C LYS A 60 -6.70 8.55 -17.60
N ALA A 61 -6.21 9.40 -16.71
CA ALA A 61 -6.94 10.56 -16.20
C ALA A 61 -7.25 11.54 -17.34
N LYS A 62 -8.46 12.11 -17.31
CA LYS A 62 -8.93 13.11 -18.27
C LYS A 62 -8.84 14.49 -17.64
N SER A 63 -8.31 15.46 -18.37
CA SER A 63 -8.22 16.85 -17.96
C SER A 63 -8.62 17.75 -19.12
N TRP A 64 -9.18 18.91 -18.81
CA TRP A 64 -9.47 19.95 -19.78
C TRP A 64 -8.28 20.88 -20.02
N ASP A 65 -7.33 20.89 -19.08
CA ASP A 65 -6.13 21.72 -19.11
C ASP A 65 -4.85 20.86 -19.04
N LEU A 66 -3.80 21.31 -19.73
CA LEU A 66 -2.45 20.74 -19.60
C LEU A 66 -1.77 21.38 -18.39
N PRO A 67 -1.07 20.60 -17.54
CA PRO A 67 -0.39 21.15 -16.37
C PRO A 67 0.82 22.01 -16.76
N ASP A 68 1.19 22.95 -15.90
CA ASP A 68 2.39 23.76 -16.06
C ASP A 68 3.57 23.12 -15.28
N ILE A 69 4.07 22.01 -15.80
CA ILE A 69 5.16 21.20 -15.22
C ILE A 69 6.42 22.03 -14.92
N ASP A 70 6.78 22.95 -15.81
CA ASP A 70 7.97 23.78 -15.67
C ASP A 70 7.74 24.91 -14.63
N ALA A 71 6.53 25.46 -14.48
CA ALA A 71 6.24 26.36 -13.35
C ALA A 71 6.10 25.63 -12.02
N GLU A 72 5.51 24.43 -11.96
CA GLU A 72 5.52 23.59 -10.76
C GLU A 72 6.95 23.20 -10.34
N ARG A 73 7.88 23.17 -11.30
CA ARG A 73 9.31 22.96 -11.05
C ARG A 73 10.05 24.23 -10.64
N THR A 74 9.61 25.39 -11.11
CA THR A 74 10.24 26.70 -10.81
C THR A 74 9.65 27.33 -9.55
N ALA A 75 8.41 26.96 -9.19
CA ALA A 75 7.78 27.21 -7.90
C ALA A 75 8.24 26.17 -6.87
N ASP A 76 9.55 26.06 -6.73
CA ASP A 76 10.19 25.60 -5.51
C ASP A 76 10.28 26.85 -4.59
N PRO A 77 9.49 26.97 -3.52
CA PRO A 77 9.55 28.14 -2.65
C PRO A 77 10.81 28.05 -1.79
N SER A 78 11.94 28.53 -2.31
CA SER A 78 13.05 28.96 -1.47
C SER A 78 12.81 30.40 -1.02
N GLN A 79 12.30 30.59 0.21
CA GLN A 79 12.86 31.50 1.23
C GLN A 79 11.93 31.65 2.45
N LYS A 80 12.09 30.76 3.43
CA LYS A 80 12.48 31.22 4.76
C LYS A 80 13.94 30.82 4.96
N ASP A 81 14.70 31.81 5.36
CA ASP A 81 16.15 31.78 5.58
C ASP A 81 16.54 30.69 6.58
N GLY A 82 17.62 29.95 6.29
CA GLY A 82 18.26 28.98 7.19
C GLY A 82 18.12 27.51 6.79
N SER A 83 19.16 26.95 6.14
CA SER A 83 19.53 25.53 6.05
C SER A 83 18.63 24.52 6.79
N GLU A 84 17.70 23.82 6.11
CA GLU A 84 17.05 22.64 6.70
C GLU A 84 16.58 21.63 5.64
N LEU A 85 17.11 20.41 5.74
CA LEU A 85 16.69 19.24 4.97
C LEU A 85 15.24 18.89 5.31
N SER A 86 14.44 18.37 4.37
CA SER A 86 13.09 17.86 4.70
C SER A 86 13.17 16.94 5.92
N PRO A 87 12.54 17.30 7.06
CA PRO A 87 12.69 16.55 8.30
C PRO A 87 12.01 15.19 8.18
N PRO A 88 12.47 14.18 8.95
CA PRO A 88 11.75 12.91 9.04
C PRO A 88 10.31 13.14 9.50
N LEU A 89 9.37 12.38 8.93
CA LEU A 89 7.95 12.47 9.26
C LEU A 89 7.74 12.18 10.75
N GLN A 90 6.88 12.96 11.40
CA GLN A 90 6.59 12.77 12.82
C GLN A 90 5.90 11.42 13.10
N THR A 91 5.09 10.93 12.16
CA THR A 91 4.39 9.64 12.26
C THR A 91 4.44 8.92 10.91
N VAL A 92 4.69 7.61 10.94
CA VAL A 92 4.73 6.72 9.77
C VAL A 92 3.90 5.47 10.05
N GLU A 93 3.04 5.08 9.11
CA GLU A 93 2.25 3.85 9.21
C GLU A 93 2.80 2.75 8.29
N ALA A 94 2.96 1.54 8.83
CA ALA A 94 3.39 0.36 8.09
C ALA A 94 2.53 -0.86 8.45
N PHE A 95 1.63 -1.26 7.53
CA PHE A 95 0.69 -2.41 7.65
C PHE A 95 0.08 -2.54 9.04
N GLY A 96 -0.59 -1.48 9.50
CA GLY A 96 -1.26 -1.46 10.79
C GLY A 96 -0.34 -1.18 11.98
N THR A 97 0.97 -1.05 11.79
CA THR A 97 1.88 -0.55 12.83
C THR A 97 2.09 0.94 12.66
N THR A 98 1.74 1.71 13.69
CA THR A 98 2.01 3.14 13.72
C THR A 98 3.34 3.39 14.42
N TYR A 99 4.25 4.07 13.75
CA TYR A 99 5.52 4.52 14.29
C TYR A 99 5.47 6.02 14.55
N GLU A 100 5.98 6.46 15.69
CA GLU A 100 6.20 7.88 15.96
C GLU A 100 7.68 8.18 16.10
N LEU A 101 8.11 9.26 15.46
CA LEU A 101 9.45 9.78 15.60
C LEU A 101 9.62 10.38 17.00
N THR A 102 10.56 9.81 17.75
CA THR A 102 10.93 10.26 19.09
C THR A 102 12.39 10.69 19.07
N GLN A 103 12.69 11.83 19.70
CA GLN A 103 14.04 12.33 19.90
C GLN A 103 14.51 11.90 21.29
N CYS A 104 15.53 11.04 21.37
CA CYS A 104 16.13 10.63 22.63
C CYS A 104 17.64 10.84 22.55
N ASP A 105 18.20 11.65 23.44
CA ASP A 105 19.64 11.94 23.56
C ASP A 105 20.32 12.44 22.27
N GLY A 106 19.58 13.21 21.46
CA GLY A 106 20.05 13.73 20.18
C GLY A 106 19.95 12.74 19.01
N ASP A 107 19.39 11.56 19.25
CA ASP A 107 19.25 10.49 18.28
C ASP A 107 17.76 10.29 17.91
N GLU A 108 17.43 10.50 16.64
CA GLU A 108 16.07 10.38 16.11
C GLU A 108 15.73 8.92 15.84
N ARG A 109 14.63 8.42 16.42
CA ARG A 109 14.17 7.04 16.20
C ARG A 109 12.67 6.95 16.05
N TYR A 110 12.23 6.12 15.11
CA TYR A 110 10.85 5.68 14.98
C TYR A 110 10.57 4.58 16.00
N VAL A 111 9.61 4.85 16.88
CA VAL A 111 9.18 3.94 17.94
C VAL A 111 7.77 3.42 17.60
N PRO A 112 7.57 2.10 17.50
CA PRO A 112 6.25 1.53 17.25
C PRO A 112 5.34 1.78 18.45
N LYS A 113 4.07 2.08 18.17
CA LYS A 113 3.02 2.30 19.18
C LYS A 113 2.09 1.10 19.28
N ARG A 114 1.31 1.07 20.36
CA ARG A 114 0.28 0.06 20.65
C ARG A 114 0.80 -1.39 20.74
N LEU A 115 2.10 -1.58 20.97
CA LEU A 115 2.64 -2.90 21.27
C LEU A 115 2.16 -3.36 22.67
N PRO A 116 1.96 -4.67 22.89
CA PRO A 116 1.56 -5.22 24.19
C PRO A 116 2.71 -5.24 25.22
N PHE A 117 3.84 -4.64 24.90
CA PHE A 117 5.04 -4.53 25.72
C PHE A 117 5.76 -3.22 25.41
N GLU A 118 6.69 -2.84 26.28
CA GLU A 118 7.52 -1.64 26.08
C GLU A 118 8.50 -1.84 24.91
N PRO A 119 8.51 -0.95 23.90
CA PRO A 119 9.41 -1.08 22.77
C PRO A 119 10.89 -1.00 23.18
N LEU A 120 11.63 -2.08 22.89
CA LEU A 120 13.10 -2.15 23.00
C LEU A 120 13.82 -1.63 21.74
N PRO A 121 15.15 -1.38 21.78
CA PRO A 121 15.94 -0.95 20.63
C PRO A 121 15.76 -1.83 19.38
N ILE A 122 15.66 -3.15 19.51
CA ILE A 122 15.36 -4.07 18.40
C ILE A 122 14.08 -3.74 17.62
N HIS A 123 13.11 -3.06 18.24
CA HIS A 123 11.85 -2.65 17.59
C HIS A 123 11.91 -1.23 17.02
N CYS A 124 12.94 -0.47 17.34
CA CYS A 124 13.07 0.94 16.98
C CYS A 124 13.97 1.12 15.76
N TRP A 125 13.70 2.14 14.95
CA TRP A 125 14.40 2.34 13.68
C TRP A 125 14.84 3.78 13.49
N ARG A 126 16.10 4.00 13.12
CA ARG A 126 16.65 5.33 12.82
C ARG A 126 16.48 5.66 11.34
N PRO A 127 16.01 6.87 10.97
CA PRO A 127 16.06 7.32 9.59
C PRO A 127 17.52 7.57 9.17
N VAL A 128 17.97 6.89 8.11
CA VAL A 128 19.30 7.08 7.52
C VAL A 128 19.15 7.56 6.08
N ARG A 129 19.80 8.68 5.73
CA ARG A 129 19.75 9.23 4.36
C ARG A 129 20.69 8.46 3.44
N GLU A 130 20.16 7.94 2.34
CA GLU A 130 20.96 7.33 1.29
C GLU A 130 21.35 8.40 0.25
N ALA A 131 22.59 8.89 0.32
CA ALA A 131 23.10 9.98 -0.52
C ALA A 131 23.05 9.68 -2.03
N SER A 132 23.05 8.41 -2.42
CA SER A 132 23.05 7.96 -3.82
C SER A 132 21.65 7.87 -4.46
N ALA A 133 20.59 7.78 -3.66
CA ALA A 133 19.24 7.45 -4.15
C ALA A 133 18.16 8.48 -3.77
N GLY A 134 18.52 9.51 -3.00
CA GLY A 134 17.57 10.55 -2.58
C GLY A 134 16.41 10.02 -1.72
N ARG A 135 16.55 8.82 -1.14
CA ARG A 135 15.53 8.17 -0.29
C ARG A 135 16.06 7.93 1.13
N PHE A 136 15.13 7.86 2.07
CA PHE A 136 15.43 7.43 3.43
C PHE A 136 15.42 5.89 3.51
N LEU A 137 16.42 5.36 4.18
CA LEU A 137 16.43 4.00 4.71
C LEU A 137 16.12 4.06 6.20
N TYR A 138 15.76 2.92 6.76
CA TYR A 138 15.56 2.75 8.18
C TYR A 138 16.58 1.75 8.69
N GLU A 139 17.39 2.17 9.67
CA GLU A 139 18.39 1.33 10.30
C GLU A 139 17.89 0.88 11.67
N ASN A 140 17.92 -0.42 11.95
CA ASN A 140 17.49 -0.96 13.23
C ASN A 140 18.41 -0.44 14.36
N CYS A 141 17.83 -0.01 15.48
CA CYS A 141 18.60 0.61 16.56
C CYS A 141 19.51 -0.39 17.31
N GLU A 142 19.28 -1.70 17.19
CA GLU A 142 20.04 -2.76 17.87
C GLU A 142 20.92 -3.57 16.92
N THR A 143 20.39 -3.98 15.76
CA THR A 143 21.11 -4.88 14.83
C THR A 143 21.86 -4.15 13.73
N ALA A 144 21.65 -2.84 13.56
CA ALA A 144 22.11 -2.05 12.42
C ALA A 144 21.65 -2.57 11.04
N GLU A 145 20.63 -3.43 11.00
CA GLU A 145 20.00 -3.88 9.76
C GLU A 145 19.33 -2.70 9.06
N LYS A 146 19.47 -2.62 7.72
CA LYS A 146 18.88 -1.55 6.92
C LYS A 146 17.73 -2.06 6.07
N VAL A 147 16.59 -1.41 6.21
CA VAL A 147 15.39 -1.71 5.43
C VAL A 147 14.92 -0.46 4.69
N THR A 148 14.26 -0.67 3.56
CA THR A 148 13.64 0.42 2.79
C THR A 148 12.27 0.79 3.34
N LYS A 149 11.69 -0.04 4.21
CA LYS A 149 10.35 0.13 4.80
C LYS A 149 10.34 -0.43 6.22
N LEU A 150 9.64 0.26 7.12
CA LEU A 150 9.48 -0.18 8.50
C LEU A 150 8.67 -1.49 8.58
N PRO A 151 9.03 -2.43 9.48
CA PRO A 151 8.33 -3.70 9.63
C PRO A 151 6.97 -3.51 10.31
N PRO A 152 5.99 -4.39 10.07
CA PRO A 152 4.67 -4.28 10.70
C PRO A 152 4.58 -5.06 12.01
N ILE A 153 5.32 -4.61 13.02
CA ILE A 153 5.48 -5.30 14.31
C ILE A 153 4.14 -5.48 15.05
N GLU A 154 3.28 -4.47 15.06
CA GLU A 154 1.95 -4.53 15.70
C GLU A 154 1.08 -5.61 15.06
N TYR A 155 1.12 -5.72 13.72
CA TYR A 155 0.39 -6.75 12.99
C TYR A 155 0.86 -8.16 13.38
N TYR A 156 2.17 -8.38 13.50
CA TYR A 156 2.68 -9.69 13.94
C TYR A 156 2.28 -10.00 15.39
N CYS A 157 2.35 -9.02 16.29
CA CYS A 157 1.93 -9.19 17.68
C CYS A 157 0.44 -9.55 17.78
N ASP A 158 -0.40 -8.86 17.01
CA ASP A 158 -1.84 -9.14 16.94
C ASP A 158 -2.12 -10.51 16.33
N ALA A 159 -1.35 -10.94 15.32
CA ALA A 159 -1.45 -12.27 14.76
C ALA A 159 -1.15 -13.37 15.79
N VAL A 160 -0.10 -13.21 16.60
CA VAL A 160 0.22 -14.16 17.69
C VAL A 160 -0.91 -14.21 18.71
N ARG A 161 -1.43 -13.04 19.13
CA ARG A 161 -2.57 -12.96 20.05
C ARG A 161 -3.78 -13.75 19.54
N GLN A 162 -4.17 -13.53 18.28
CA GLN A 162 -5.29 -14.24 17.66
C GLN A 162 -5.10 -15.75 17.62
N ILE A 163 -3.89 -16.23 17.32
CA ILE A 163 -3.58 -17.67 17.29
C ILE A 163 -3.71 -18.25 18.71
N TYR A 164 -3.19 -17.57 19.73
CA TYR A 164 -3.31 -18.02 21.13
C TYR A 164 -4.76 -18.09 21.59
N GLU A 165 -5.53 -17.03 21.35
CA GLU A 165 -6.95 -16.97 21.73
C GLU A 165 -7.78 -18.04 21.02
N PHE A 166 -7.55 -18.24 19.72
CA PHE A 166 -8.35 -19.16 18.92
C PHE A 166 -8.07 -20.64 19.22
N TYR A 167 -6.78 -21.01 19.30
CA TYR A 167 -6.39 -22.40 19.57
C TYR A 167 -6.35 -22.74 21.06
N GLY A 168 -6.67 -21.77 21.94
CA GLY A 168 -6.65 -21.97 23.38
C GLY A 168 -5.26 -22.36 23.89
N ILE A 169 -4.21 -21.76 23.33
CA ILE A 169 -2.83 -22.08 23.69
C ILE A 169 -2.57 -21.63 25.13
N GLU A 170 -2.11 -22.56 25.96
CA GLU A 170 -1.79 -22.26 27.36
C GLU A 170 -0.60 -21.30 27.48
N GLY A 171 -0.71 -20.36 28.42
CA GLY A 171 0.33 -19.39 28.73
C GLY A 171 0.10 -18.00 28.15
N SER A 172 1.07 -17.12 28.34
CA SER A 172 1.01 -15.72 27.92
C SER A 172 1.59 -15.55 26.52
N TYR A 173 0.76 -15.10 25.57
CA TYR A 173 1.21 -14.77 24.22
C TYR A 173 2.28 -13.66 24.22
N VAL A 174 2.21 -12.73 25.18
CA VAL A 174 3.19 -11.65 25.35
C VAL A 174 4.55 -12.23 25.75
N ASP A 175 4.58 -13.24 26.62
CA ASP A 175 5.84 -13.89 27.02
C ASP A 175 6.43 -14.74 25.89
N ALA A 176 5.59 -15.31 25.02
CA ALA A 176 6.06 -15.95 23.80
C ALA A 176 6.69 -14.93 22.85
N ILE A 177 6.07 -13.77 22.64
CA ILE A 177 6.64 -12.69 21.82
C ILE A 177 7.98 -12.21 22.39
N ARG A 178 8.07 -12.01 23.72
CA ARG A 178 9.30 -11.59 24.41
C ARG A 178 10.50 -12.49 24.15
N ARG A 179 10.29 -13.80 24.00
CA ARG A 179 11.36 -14.76 23.71
C ARG A 179 11.88 -14.67 22.26
N CYS A 180 11.12 -14.01 21.39
CA CYS A 180 11.36 -13.93 19.96
C CYS A 180 11.41 -12.48 19.45
N PHE A 181 11.75 -11.51 20.31
CA PHE A 181 11.82 -10.10 19.90
C PHE A 181 12.69 -9.90 18.64
N GLY A 182 12.20 -9.06 17.74
CA GLY A 182 12.78 -8.83 16.41
C GLY A 182 12.54 -9.96 15.40
N ASN A 183 11.87 -11.04 15.81
CA ASN A 183 11.53 -12.19 14.97
C ASN A 183 10.05 -12.60 15.17
N GLU A 184 9.17 -11.63 15.41
CA GLU A 184 7.74 -11.86 15.66
C GLU A 184 7.07 -12.56 14.46
N ASN A 185 7.52 -12.26 13.24
CA ASN A 185 7.06 -12.93 12.02
C ASN A 185 7.34 -14.45 12.06
N ARG A 186 8.53 -14.87 12.49
CA ARG A 186 8.90 -16.28 12.62
C ARG A 186 8.09 -16.97 13.69
N LEU A 187 7.76 -16.27 14.78
CA LEU A 187 6.87 -16.79 15.79
C LEU A 187 5.48 -17.08 15.19
N VAL A 188 4.90 -16.14 14.43
CA VAL A 188 3.62 -16.35 13.73
C VAL A 188 3.70 -17.56 12.79
N GLU A 189 4.75 -17.67 11.98
CA GLU A 189 4.95 -18.82 11.07
C GLU A 189 5.04 -20.15 11.84
N SER A 190 5.83 -20.19 12.92
CA SER A 190 6.01 -21.41 13.73
C SER A 190 4.72 -21.87 14.40
N LEU A 191 3.95 -20.94 14.98
CA LEU A 191 2.65 -21.25 15.57
C LEU A 191 1.64 -21.69 14.51
N SER A 192 1.72 -21.08 13.32
CA SER A 192 0.86 -21.45 12.20
C SER A 192 1.12 -22.88 11.71
N ILE A 193 2.37 -23.33 11.75
CA ILE A 193 2.76 -24.72 11.44
C ILE A 193 2.28 -25.68 12.53
N GLN A 194 2.37 -25.28 13.80
CA GLN A 194 2.10 -26.17 14.93
C GLN A 194 0.60 -26.35 15.21
N TYR A 195 -0.18 -25.26 15.22
CA TYR A 195 -1.59 -25.26 15.62
C TYR A 195 -2.53 -25.08 14.43
N GLY A 196 -2.05 -24.44 13.37
CA GLY A 196 -2.84 -24.08 12.19
C GLY A 196 -2.82 -22.57 11.91
N PRO A 197 -3.29 -22.15 10.73
CA PRO A 197 -3.15 -20.77 10.27
C PRO A 197 -3.88 -19.77 11.18
N ARG A 198 -3.43 -18.51 11.14
CA ARG A 198 -4.14 -17.41 11.81
C ARG A 198 -5.62 -17.40 11.37
N PRO A 199 -6.58 -17.32 12.32
CA PRO A 199 -7.99 -17.19 11.98
C PRO A 199 -8.24 -15.90 11.18
N LEU A 200 -9.18 -15.95 10.25
CA LEU A 200 -9.56 -14.79 9.46
C LEU A 200 -10.33 -13.78 10.32
N ARG A 201 -10.05 -12.50 10.11
CA ARG A 201 -10.86 -11.41 10.67
C ARG A 201 -12.21 -11.34 9.96
N GLY A 202 -13.19 -10.69 10.59
CA GLY A 202 -14.53 -10.59 10.01
C GLY A 202 -14.53 -10.01 8.58
N ASP A 203 -13.76 -8.96 8.32
CA ASP A 203 -13.60 -8.38 6.98
C ASP A 203 -12.91 -9.35 5.99
N GLU A 204 -11.99 -10.19 6.47
CA GLU A 204 -11.35 -11.22 5.63
C GLU A 204 -12.31 -12.38 5.32
N VAL A 205 -13.17 -12.75 6.28
CA VAL A 205 -14.24 -13.74 6.07
C VAL A 205 -15.28 -13.20 5.08
N MET A 206 -15.56 -11.90 5.12
CA MET A 206 -16.44 -11.25 4.15
C MET A 206 -15.95 -11.41 2.71
N GLU A 207 -14.71 -10.99 2.46
CA GLU A 207 -14.11 -11.11 1.14
C GLU A 207 -14.05 -12.59 0.69
N LEU A 208 -13.82 -13.51 1.64
CA LEU A 208 -13.83 -14.94 1.36
C LEU A 208 -15.21 -15.46 0.94
N ALA A 209 -16.26 -15.09 1.67
CA ALA A 209 -17.64 -15.49 1.37
C ALA A 209 -18.08 -14.99 0.00
N GLU A 210 -17.80 -13.73 -0.31
CA GLU A 210 -18.04 -13.15 -1.64
C GLU A 210 -17.35 -13.96 -2.74
N CYS A 211 -16.10 -14.37 -2.52
CA CYS A 211 -15.36 -15.17 -3.49
C CYS A 211 -15.95 -16.57 -3.70
N TYR A 212 -16.44 -17.22 -2.63
CA TYR A 212 -17.14 -18.50 -2.74
C TYR A 212 -18.44 -18.35 -3.55
N PHE A 213 -19.30 -17.40 -3.19
CA PHE A 213 -20.58 -17.19 -3.86
C PHE A 213 -20.41 -16.74 -5.31
N GLN A 214 -19.47 -15.85 -5.62
CA GLN A 214 -19.17 -15.48 -7.00
C GLN A 214 -18.79 -16.69 -7.88
N ARG A 215 -18.16 -17.72 -7.29
CA ARG A 215 -17.67 -18.91 -7.98
C ARG A 215 -18.70 -20.03 -8.07
N HIS A 216 -19.44 -20.27 -7.00
CA HIS A 216 -20.32 -21.44 -6.86
C HIS A 216 -21.80 -21.09 -6.91
N ASP A 217 -22.22 -20.03 -6.24
CA ASP A 217 -23.62 -19.62 -6.17
C ASP A 217 -23.79 -18.10 -6.03
N LYS A 218 -24.01 -17.44 -7.16
CA LYS A 218 -24.16 -15.98 -7.20
C LYS A 218 -25.44 -15.48 -6.56
N THR A 219 -26.44 -16.34 -6.37
CA THR A 219 -27.72 -15.93 -5.78
C THR A 219 -27.58 -15.67 -4.28
N MET A 220 -26.65 -16.36 -3.62
CA MET A 220 -26.29 -16.14 -2.22
C MET A 220 -25.64 -14.77 -1.96
N LEU A 221 -25.21 -14.04 -3.00
CA LEU A 221 -24.72 -12.66 -2.84
C LEU A 221 -25.83 -11.70 -2.40
N ASP A 222 -27.07 -11.93 -2.83
CA ASP A 222 -28.22 -11.10 -2.44
C ASP A 222 -28.62 -11.37 -0.97
N GLU A 223 -28.33 -12.57 -0.46
CA GLU A 223 -28.57 -12.97 0.92
C GLU A 223 -27.39 -12.65 1.86
N MET A 224 -26.29 -12.11 1.32
CA MET A 224 -25.06 -11.86 2.07
C MET A 224 -25.34 -11.10 3.36
N ASP A 225 -25.99 -9.93 3.29
CA ASP A 225 -26.28 -9.10 4.46
C ASP A 225 -27.05 -9.85 5.57
N SER A 226 -27.91 -10.80 5.20
CA SER A 226 -28.66 -11.62 6.15
C SER A 226 -27.76 -12.67 6.81
N LEU A 227 -26.90 -13.33 6.03
CA LEU A 227 -25.88 -14.25 6.53
C LEU A 227 -24.91 -13.54 7.48
N LEU A 228 -24.50 -12.30 7.18
CA LEU A 228 -23.59 -11.56 8.06
C LEU A 228 -24.20 -11.23 9.40
N ARG A 229 -25.49 -10.87 9.40
CA ARG A 229 -26.23 -10.64 10.65
C ARG A 229 -26.39 -11.93 11.43
N GLN A 230 -26.66 -13.04 10.75
CA GLN A 230 -26.81 -14.35 11.38
C GLN A 230 -25.50 -14.84 12.01
N TRP A 231 -24.38 -14.62 11.33
CA TRP A 231 -23.05 -15.11 11.73
C TRP A 231 -22.20 -14.03 12.41
N SER A 232 -22.77 -12.88 12.77
CA SER A 232 -22.02 -11.80 13.43
C SER A 232 -21.46 -12.28 14.76
N GLY A 233 -20.15 -12.10 14.98
CA GLY A 233 -19.45 -12.63 16.16
C GLY A 233 -19.14 -14.13 16.10
N ASN A 234 -19.45 -14.80 14.99
CA ASN A 234 -19.03 -16.18 14.70
C ASN A 234 -18.56 -16.33 13.24
N GLU A 235 -17.74 -15.38 12.80
CA GLU A 235 -17.24 -15.31 11.42
C GLU A 235 -16.38 -16.54 11.07
N ILE A 236 -15.71 -17.11 12.07
CA ILE A 236 -14.89 -18.32 11.89
C ILE A 236 -15.77 -19.55 11.62
N GLY A 237 -16.88 -19.70 12.35
CA GLY A 237 -17.85 -20.76 12.09
C GLY A 237 -18.49 -20.62 10.71
N PHE A 238 -18.70 -19.39 10.25
CA PHE A 238 -19.19 -19.12 8.89
C PHE A 238 -18.18 -19.55 7.83
N ALA A 239 -16.89 -19.22 8.00
CA ALA A 239 -15.84 -19.67 7.10
C ALA A 239 -15.72 -21.20 7.04
N ASP A 240 -15.84 -21.89 8.19
CA ASP A 240 -15.84 -23.37 8.24
C ASP A 240 -17.05 -23.98 7.54
N ALA A 241 -18.24 -23.37 7.67
CA ALA A 241 -19.44 -23.79 6.95
C ALA A 241 -19.27 -23.65 5.43
N LEU A 242 -18.73 -22.52 4.96
CA LEU A 242 -18.43 -22.30 3.54
C LEU A 242 -17.43 -23.33 3.00
N TYR A 243 -16.40 -23.66 3.79
CA TYR A 243 -15.41 -24.68 3.42
C TYR A 243 -16.05 -26.07 3.30
N LYS A 244 -16.95 -26.44 4.23
CA LYS A 244 -17.65 -27.73 4.19
C LYS A 244 -18.60 -27.85 2.99
N GLU A 245 -19.29 -26.77 2.63
CA GLU A 245 -20.26 -26.77 1.54
C GLU A 245 -19.59 -26.73 0.15
N TYR A 246 -18.60 -25.85 -0.03
CA TYR A 246 -18.03 -25.56 -1.35
C TYR A 246 -16.62 -26.11 -1.56
N GLY A 247 -15.98 -26.64 -0.51
CA GLY A 247 -14.65 -27.24 -0.57
C GLY A 247 -13.52 -26.21 -0.56
N GLU A 248 -12.55 -26.34 -1.46
CA GLU A 248 -11.27 -25.64 -1.43
C GLU A 248 -11.41 -24.11 -1.30
N ARG A 249 -10.65 -23.52 -0.38
CA ARG A 249 -10.65 -22.08 -0.10
C ARG A 249 -10.22 -21.28 -1.34
N PRO A 250 -11.10 -20.46 -1.94
CA PRO A 250 -10.71 -19.55 -3.00
C PRO A 250 -9.78 -18.48 -2.43
N ARG A 251 -8.80 -18.08 -3.24
CA ARG A 251 -8.00 -16.89 -2.90
C ARG A 251 -8.88 -15.66 -2.98
N THR A 252 -8.84 -14.81 -1.95
CA THR A 252 -9.58 -13.55 -1.97
C THR A 252 -9.03 -12.61 -3.04
N THR A 253 -9.82 -11.62 -3.45
CA THR A 253 -9.36 -10.59 -4.39
C THR A 253 -8.09 -9.90 -3.87
N ARG A 254 -8.05 -9.58 -2.57
CA ARG A 254 -6.86 -9.00 -1.91
C ARG A 254 -5.65 -9.93 -2.01
N GLU A 255 -5.79 -11.22 -1.75
CA GLU A 255 -4.71 -12.21 -1.86
C GLU A 255 -4.23 -12.37 -3.32
N ARG A 256 -5.14 -12.41 -4.28
CA ARG A 256 -4.81 -12.51 -5.72
C ARG A 256 -4.04 -11.29 -6.19
N VAL A 257 -4.51 -10.10 -5.81
CA VAL A 257 -3.87 -8.84 -6.18
C VAL A 257 -2.50 -8.74 -5.52
N ARG A 258 -2.35 -9.13 -4.25
CA ARG A 258 -1.03 -9.24 -3.59
C ARG A 258 -0.10 -10.22 -4.28
N ALA A 259 -0.58 -11.40 -4.70
CA ALA A 259 0.24 -12.37 -5.42
C ALA A 259 0.72 -11.82 -6.78
N VAL A 260 -0.14 -11.10 -7.51
CA VAL A 260 0.22 -10.42 -8.76
C VAL A 260 1.24 -9.32 -8.50
N TYR A 261 1.04 -8.47 -7.50
CA TYR A 261 2.03 -7.44 -7.17
C TYR A 261 3.35 -8.03 -6.66
N ALA A 262 3.33 -9.15 -5.93
CA ALA A 262 4.54 -9.85 -5.52
C ALA A 262 5.37 -10.34 -6.70
N GLN A 263 4.70 -10.76 -7.78
CA GLN A 263 5.36 -11.27 -8.98
C GLN A 263 5.85 -10.18 -9.93
N TYR A 264 5.14 -9.04 -10.02
CA TYR A 264 5.40 -8.04 -11.06
C TYR A 264 5.88 -6.68 -10.56
N CYS A 265 5.54 -6.28 -9.33
CA CYS A 265 5.92 -5.00 -8.73
C CYS A 265 5.95 -5.12 -7.18
N PRO A 266 6.99 -5.76 -6.60
CA PRO A 266 7.03 -6.02 -5.17
C PRO A 266 7.00 -4.76 -4.28
N SER A 267 7.31 -3.60 -4.85
CA SER A 267 7.17 -2.29 -4.20
C SER A 267 5.72 -1.88 -3.91
N MET A 268 4.73 -2.37 -4.69
CA MET A 268 3.30 -2.01 -4.65
C MET A 268 2.40 -2.98 -3.89
N ILE A 269 2.92 -4.11 -3.39
CA ILE A 269 2.19 -5.07 -2.51
C ILE A 269 1.58 -4.37 -1.29
N PHE A 270 2.12 -3.19 -0.97
CA PHE A 270 1.98 -2.48 0.28
C PHE A 270 1.06 -1.23 0.17
N LEU A 271 0.14 -1.18 -0.80
CA LEU A 271 -0.91 -0.14 -0.87
C LEU A 271 -2.33 -0.74 -0.86
N LEU A 272 -2.45 -2.05 -0.61
CA LEU A 272 -3.68 -2.86 -0.61
C LEU A 272 -3.71 -3.86 0.55
#